data_AF-A0A1W1V6L9-F1
#
_entry.id   AF-A0A1W1V6L9-F1
#
_cell.length_a   1.000
_cell.length_b   1.000
_cell.length_c   1.000
_cell.angle_alpha   90.00
_cell.angle_beta   90.00
_cell.angle_gamma   90.00
#
_symmetry.space_group_name_H-M   'P 1'
#
loop_
_entity.id
_entity.type
_entity.pdbx_description
1 polymer ?
#
loop_
_entity_poly.entity_id
_entity_poly.type
_entity_poly.pdbx_seq_one_letter_code
_entity_poly.pdbx_strand_id
1 'polypeptide(L)'
;MSFQKIIAWVLVVIWMGVIFSFSAQVANKSNQLSTGITEIIAKTVQKVVPQADLKIKNINHLIRKNAHFFVYLVLGLLVAYALKTLGVHGFKAFFIGLVFCIIYAILDELHQMYVPGRGPGLKDVLIDSAGASVGICTFMIIYYLLKKQI
;
A
#
# COMPACT_ATOMS: atom_id res chain seq x y z
N MET A 1 26.34 11.68 -7.06
CA MET A 1 25.38 10.56 -6.89
C MET A 1 24.94 10.10 -8.28
N SER A 2 24.90 8.80 -8.59
CA SER A 2 24.51 8.37 -9.94
C SER A 2 23.05 8.74 -10.23
N PHE A 3 22.75 9.17 -11.46
CA PHE A 3 21.42 9.65 -11.87
C PHE A 3 20.28 8.67 -11.54
N GLN A 4 20.55 7.36 -11.66
CA GLN A 4 19.61 6.29 -11.31
C GLN A 4 19.19 6.29 -9.83
N LYS A 5 20.11 6.63 -8.90
CA LYS A 5 19.80 6.73 -7.47
C LYS A 5 18.82 7.86 -7.19
N ILE A 6 19.02 9.00 -7.85
CA ILE A 6 18.14 10.17 -7.72
C ILE A 6 16.73 9.81 -8.19
N ILE A 7 16.61 9.22 -9.38
CA ILE A 7 15.30 8.82 -9.93
C ILE A 7 14.58 7.84 -9.00
N ALA A 8 15.27 6.82 -8.49
CA ALA A 8 14.66 5.83 -7.61
C ALA A 8 14.05 6.46 -6.34
N TRP A 9 14.78 7.35 -5.67
CA TRP A 9 14.28 8.03 -4.49
C TRP A 9 13.21 9.08 -4.80
N VAL A 10 13.30 9.75 -5.94
CA VAL A 10 12.22 10.66 -6.41
C VAL A 10 10.92 9.88 -6.60
N LEU A 11 10.96 8.69 -7.20
CA LEU A 11 9.77 7.83 -7.34
C LEU A 11 9.19 7.41 -5.98
N VAL A 12 10.04 7.06 -5.02
CA VAL A 12 9.62 6.77 -3.64
C VAL A 12 8.88 7.97 -3.03
N VAL A 13 9.46 9.17 -3.12
CA VAL A 13 8.86 10.40 -2.57
C VAL A 13 7.54 10.75 -3.26
N ILE A 14 7.48 10.65 -4.59
CA ILE A 14 6.23 10.86 -5.34
C ILE A 14 5.15 9.89 -4.86
N TRP A 15 5.50 8.61 -4.70
CA TRP A 15 4.55 7.60 -4.26
C TRP A 15 4.09 7.80 -2.81
N MET A 16 5.00 8.21 -1.92
CA MET A 16 4.64 8.65 -0.57
C MET A 16 3.64 9.82 -0.63
N GLY A 17 3.85 10.80 -1.51
CA GLY A 17 2.89 11.88 -1.75
C GLY A 17 1.51 11.40 -2.21
N VAL A 18 1.44 10.36 -3.05
CA VAL A 18 0.18 9.72 -3.46
C VAL A 18 -0.53 9.08 -2.25
N ILE A 19 0.20 8.32 -1.43
CA ILE A 19 -0.34 7.70 -0.21
C ILE A 19 -0.88 8.78 0.74
N PHE A 20 -0.09 9.83 0.97
CA PHE A 20 -0.47 10.95 1.81
C PHE A 20 -1.73 11.65 1.31
N SER A 21 -1.85 11.86 -0.01
CA SER A 21 -3.05 12.45 -0.62
C SER A 21 -4.30 11.59 -0.38
N PHE A 22 -4.20 10.26 -0.45
CA PHE A 22 -5.30 9.35 -0.13
C PHE A 22 -5.64 9.33 1.37
N SER A 23 -4.63 9.44 2.23
CA SER A 23 -4.75 9.50 3.68
C SER A 23 -5.40 10.80 4.17
N ALA A 24 -5.07 11.94 3.53
CA ALA A 24 -5.65 13.26 3.81
C ALA A 24 -7.15 13.37 3.46
N GLN A 25 -7.71 12.40 2.73
CA GLN A 25 -9.14 12.41 2.42
C GLN A 25 -9.98 12.12 3.66
N VAL A 26 -10.87 13.05 3.96
CA VAL A 26 -11.91 12.94 5.00
C VAL A 26 -12.67 11.63 4.86
N ALA A 27 -13.03 11.02 5.99
CA ALA A 27 -13.63 9.68 6.02
C ALA A 27 -14.83 9.52 5.08
N ASN A 28 -15.67 10.55 4.94
CA ASN A 28 -16.83 10.53 4.05
C ASN A 28 -16.44 10.44 2.57
N LYS A 29 -15.42 11.18 2.13
CA LYS A 29 -14.96 11.19 0.73
C LYS A 29 -14.23 9.88 0.39
N SER A 30 -13.41 9.38 1.32
CA SER A 30 -12.77 8.07 1.18
C SER A 30 -13.79 6.93 1.12
N ASN A 31 -14.80 6.96 2.01
CA ASN A 31 -15.87 5.96 2.01
C ASN A 31 -16.70 6.01 0.73
N GLN A 32 -16.99 7.19 0.16
CA GLN A 32 -17.74 7.32 -1.09
C GLN A 32 -17.02 6.69 -2.29
N LEU A 33 -15.70 6.87 -2.41
CA LEU A 33 -14.89 6.25 -3.46
C LEU A 33 -15.01 4.72 -3.44
N SER A 34 -14.87 4.12 -2.26
CA SER A 34 -14.95 2.67 -2.10
C SER A 34 -16.39 2.16 -2.13
N THR A 35 -17.39 2.97 -1.74
CA THR A 35 -18.82 2.66 -1.90
C THR A 35 -19.21 2.54 -3.37
N GLY A 36 -18.70 3.39 -4.27
CA GLY A 36 -18.98 3.29 -5.70
C GLY A 36 -18.56 1.95 -6.31
N ILE A 37 -17.35 1.47 -5.98
CA ILE A 37 -16.88 0.13 -6.39
C ILE A 37 -17.72 -0.96 -5.72
N THR A 38 -18.04 -0.79 -4.42
CA THR A 38 -18.87 -1.73 -3.66
C THR A 38 -20.25 -1.91 -4.28
N GLU A 39 -20.88 -0.82 -4.73
CA GLU A 39 -22.21 -0.86 -5.36
C GLU A 39 -22.19 -1.61 -6.70
N ILE A 40 -21.15 -1.44 -7.51
CA ILE A 40 -20.98 -2.20 -8.76
C ILE A 40 -20.88 -3.70 -8.46
N ILE A 41 -20.05 -4.07 -7.48
CA ILE A 41 -19.88 -5.46 -7.06
C ILE A 41 -21.21 -6.01 -6.51
N ALA A 42 -21.88 -5.28 -5.62
CA ALA A 42 -23.13 -5.72 -5.01
C ALA A 42 -24.24 -5.91 -6.06
N LYS A 43 -24.39 -4.97 -7.01
CA LYS A 43 -25.35 -5.09 -8.13
C LYS A 43 -25.04 -6.27 -9.03
N THR A 44 -23.76 -6.57 -9.26
CA THR A 44 -23.35 -7.71 -10.09
C THR A 44 -23.65 -9.03 -9.39
N VAL A 45 -23.35 -9.13 -8.10
CA VAL A 45 -23.63 -10.35 -7.32
C VAL A 45 -25.12 -10.57 -7.14
N GLN A 46 -25.92 -9.53 -6.87
CA GLN A 46 -27.39 -9.65 -6.76
C GLN A 46 -28.05 -10.12 -8.06
N LYS A 47 -27.48 -9.81 -9.23
CA LYS A 47 -27.96 -10.34 -10.52
C LYS A 47 -27.75 -11.85 -10.66
N VAL A 48 -26.73 -12.41 -10.01
CA VAL A 48 -26.38 -13.84 -10.09
C VAL A 48 -26.99 -14.61 -8.92
N VAL A 49 -27.06 -14.00 -7.73
CA VAL A 49 -27.59 -14.57 -6.49
C VAL A 49 -28.52 -13.55 -5.81
N PRO A 50 -29.83 -13.57 -6.10
CA PRO A 50 -30.78 -12.57 -5.62
C PRO A 50 -30.96 -12.51 -4.10
N GLN A 51 -30.63 -13.60 -3.38
CA GLN A 51 -30.77 -13.71 -1.92
C GLN A 51 -29.46 -13.46 -1.15
N ALA A 52 -28.40 -12.98 -1.80
CA ALA A 52 -27.16 -12.68 -1.12
C ALA A 52 -27.32 -11.42 -0.24
N ASP A 53 -27.41 -11.60 1.09
CA ASP A 53 -27.36 -10.50 2.07
C ASP A 53 -25.92 -9.98 2.21
N LEU A 54 -25.49 -9.24 1.17
CA LEU A 54 -24.19 -8.59 1.18
C LEU A 54 -24.27 -7.30 2.01
N LYS A 55 -23.72 -7.37 3.23
CA LYS A 55 -23.50 -6.17 4.05
C LYS A 55 -22.51 -5.25 3.34
N ILE A 56 -23.03 -4.27 2.60
CA ILE A 56 -22.27 -3.24 1.85
C ILE A 56 -21.14 -2.64 2.70
N LYS A 57 -21.37 -2.42 4.00
CA LYS A 57 -20.37 -1.90 4.94
C LYS A 57 -19.13 -2.81 5.07
N ASN A 58 -19.29 -4.14 5.04
CA ASN A 58 -18.19 -5.10 5.16
C ASN A 58 -17.35 -5.16 3.89
N ILE A 59 -18.00 -5.14 2.71
CA ILE A 59 -17.30 -5.12 1.41
C ILE A 59 -16.53 -3.81 1.27
N ASN A 60 -17.15 -2.69 1.63
CA ASN A 60 -16.51 -1.39 1.57
C ASN A 60 -15.25 -1.35 2.45
N HIS A 61 -15.34 -1.89 3.67
CA HIS A 61 -14.21 -2.01 4.58
C HIS A 61 -13.11 -2.92 3.99
N LEU A 62 -13.46 -4.05 3.38
CA LEU A 62 -12.50 -4.96 2.72
C LEU A 62 -11.77 -4.28 1.55
N ILE A 63 -12.50 -3.61 0.66
CA ILE A 63 -11.93 -2.89 -0.48
C ILE A 63 -10.93 -1.85 0.00
N ARG A 64 -11.30 -1.07 1.04
CA ARG A 64 -10.41 -0.06 1.62
C ARG A 64 -9.15 -0.68 2.22
N LYS A 65 -9.27 -1.77 2.99
CA LYS A 65 -8.10 -2.48 3.55
C LYS A 65 -7.19 -3.06 2.47
N ASN A 66 -7.76 -3.58 1.38
CA ASN A 66 -6.98 -4.07 0.25
C ASN A 66 -6.27 -2.91 -0.49
N ALA A 67 -6.90 -1.75 -0.64
CA ALA A 67 -6.26 -0.58 -1.24
C ALA A 67 -5.00 -0.16 -0.46
N HIS A 68 -5.10 -0.11 0.87
CA HIS A 68 -3.98 0.13 1.79
C HIS A 68 -2.84 -0.88 1.57
N PHE A 69 -3.16 -2.17 1.56
CA PHE A 69 -2.19 -3.22 1.24
C PHE A 69 -1.49 -2.99 -0.11
N PHE A 70 -2.23 -2.69 -1.18
CA PHE A 70 -1.65 -2.50 -2.52
C PHE A 70 -0.77 -1.24 -2.63
N VAL A 71 -1.16 -0.12 -2.02
CA VAL A 71 -0.34 1.10 -2.09
C VAL A 71 0.98 0.93 -1.33
N TYR A 72 0.98 0.21 -0.22
CA TYR A 72 2.21 -0.13 0.50
C TYR A 72 3.03 -1.24 -0.18
N LEU A 73 2.39 -2.15 -0.92
CA LEU A 73 3.10 -3.09 -1.79
C LEU A 73 3.93 -2.36 -2.84
N VAL A 74 3.34 -1.37 -3.51
CA VAL A 74 4.07 -0.54 -4.49
C VAL A 74 5.18 0.27 -3.79
N LEU A 75 4.93 0.82 -2.60
CA LEU A 75 5.97 1.49 -1.81
C LEU A 75 7.14 0.54 -1.50
N GLY A 76 6.86 -0.68 -1.05
CA GLY A 76 7.86 -1.70 -0.76
C GLY A 76 8.71 -2.07 -1.98
N LEU A 77 8.08 -2.23 -3.15
CA LEU A 77 8.79 -2.43 -4.43
C LEU A 77 9.75 -1.28 -4.74
N LEU A 78 9.29 -0.03 -4.63
CA LEU A 78 10.08 1.17 -4.94
C LEU A 78 11.24 1.35 -3.96
N VAL A 79 11.01 1.12 -2.67
CA VAL A 79 12.05 1.20 -1.63
C VAL A 79 13.10 0.11 -1.83
N ALA A 80 12.69 -1.13 -2.14
CA ALA A 80 13.63 -2.21 -2.44
C ALA A 80 14.49 -1.89 -3.68
N TYR A 81 13.89 -1.31 -4.72
CA TYR A 81 14.62 -0.83 -5.89
C TYR A 81 15.61 0.30 -5.53
N ALA A 82 15.18 1.29 -4.76
CA ALA A 82 16.03 2.40 -4.32
C ALA A 82 17.22 1.91 -3.47
N LEU A 83 17.00 0.99 -2.52
CA LEU A 83 18.05 0.37 -1.71
C LEU A 83 19.06 -0.42 -2.57
N LYS A 84 18.57 -1.12 -3.60
CA LYS A 84 19.45 -1.80 -4.56
C LYS A 84 20.34 -0.80 -5.31
N THR A 85 19.84 0.37 -5.70
CA THR A 85 20.69 1.40 -6.35
C THR A 85 21.80 1.91 -5.43
N LEU A 86 21.62 1.82 -4.11
CA LEU A 86 22.62 2.16 -3.10
C LEU A 86 23.60 1.00 -2.80
N GLY A 87 23.44 -0.16 -3.43
CA GLY A 87 24.29 -1.33 -3.21
C GLY A 87 23.88 -2.15 -1.98
N VAL A 88 22.69 -1.92 -1.42
CA VAL A 88 22.15 -2.73 -0.32
C VAL A 88 21.39 -3.92 -0.92
N HIS A 89 21.70 -5.14 -0.46
CA HIS A 89 21.17 -6.38 -1.04
C HIS A 89 20.69 -7.37 0.03
N GLY A 90 19.95 -8.39 -0.43
CA GLY A 90 19.53 -9.54 0.37
C GLY A 90 18.77 -9.15 1.63
N PHE A 91 19.03 -9.88 2.72
CA PHE A 91 18.34 -9.69 3.99
C PHE A 91 18.49 -8.26 4.55
N LYS A 92 19.65 -7.62 4.35
CA LYS A 92 19.86 -6.23 4.78
C LYS A 92 18.91 -5.26 4.07
N ALA A 93 18.70 -5.44 2.77
CA ALA A 93 17.74 -4.62 2.01
C ALA A 93 16.30 -4.86 2.49
N PHE A 94 15.97 -6.10 2.86
CA PHE A 94 14.65 -6.45 3.36
C PHE A 94 14.35 -5.72 4.67
N PHE A 95 15.24 -5.83 5.66
CA PHE A 95 15.03 -5.21 6.98
C PHE A 95 15.00 -3.69 6.90
N ILE A 96 15.94 -3.07 6.18
CA ILE A 96 15.97 -1.61 6.05
C ILE A 96 14.71 -1.11 5.33
N GLY A 97 14.32 -1.77 4.23
CA GLY A 97 13.13 -1.39 3.47
C GLY A 97 11.84 -1.56 4.26
N LEU A 98 11.74 -2.66 5.01
CA LEU A 98 10.56 -2.94 5.84
C LEU A 98 10.44 -1.94 6.99
N VAL A 99 11.53 -1.67 7.71
CA VAL A 99 11.53 -0.66 8.79
C VAL A 99 11.15 0.72 8.25
N PHE A 100 11.68 1.11 7.08
CA PHE A 100 11.30 2.37 6.44
C PHE A 100 9.79 2.43 6.16
N CYS A 101 9.21 1.36 5.59
CA CYS A 101 7.77 1.32 5.28
C CYS A 101 6.90 1.29 6.54
N ILE A 102 7.34 0.59 7.60
CA ILE A 102 6.63 0.56 8.90
C ILE A 102 6.62 1.96 9.54
N ILE A 103 7.76 2.65 9.55
CA ILE A 103 7.84 4.02 10.06
C ILE A 103 6.89 4.92 9.27
N TYR A 104 6.86 4.78 7.95
CA TYR A 104 5.95 5.54 7.12
C TYR A 104 4.47 5.22 7.39
N ALA A 105 4.12 3.95 7.58
CA ALA A 105 2.76 3.53 7.97
C ALA A 105 2.33 4.11 9.32
N ILE A 106 3.23 4.14 10.30
CA ILE A 106 2.97 4.78 11.59
C ILE A 106 2.74 6.29 11.40
N LEU A 107 3.58 6.96 10.59
CA LEU A 107 3.41 8.39 10.30
C LEU A 107 2.09 8.68 9.59
N ASP A 108 1.66 7.80 8.67
CA ASP A 108 0.39 7.94 7.98
C ASP A 108 -0.80 7.84 8.95
N GLU A 109 -0.80 6.83 9.84
CA GLU A 109 -1.84 6.67 10.85
C GLU A 109 -1.86 7.82 11.86
N LEU A 110 -0.69 8.33 12.24
CA LEU A 110 -0.58 9.53 13.08
C LEU A 110 -1.19 10.76 12.39
N HIS A 111 -0.94 10.92 11.09
CA HIS A 111 -1.57 11.97 10.29
C HIS A 111 -3.09 11.79 10.20
N GLN A 112 -3.58 10.57 9.99
CA GLN A 112 -5.01 10.27 9.93
C GLN A 112 -5.75 10.63 11.23
N MET A 113 -5.08 10.65 12.40
CA MET A 113 -5.69 11.12 13.66
C MET A 113 -6.18 12.57 13.60
N TYR A 114 -5.55 13.40 12.75
CA TYR A 114 -5.93 14.79 12.56
C TYR A 114 -6.98 14.97 11.46
N VAL A 115 -7.37 13.89 10.77
CA VAL A 115 -8.37 13.92 9.70
C VAL A 115 -9.76 13.60 10.30
N PRO A 116 -10.76 14.48 10.15
CA PRO A 116 -12.09 14.27 10.72
C PRO A 116 -12.74 12.94 10.31
N GLY A 117 -13.20 12.17 11.31
CA GLY A 117 -13.89 10.90 11.11
C GLY A 117 -12.98 9.70 10.78
N ARG A 118 -11.65 9.87 10.81
CA ARG A 118 -10.68 8.78 10.76
C ARG A 118 -10.16 8.50 12.18
N GLY A 119 -9.90 7.23 12.48
CA GLY A 119 -9.33 6.81 13.74
C GLY A 119 -8.11 5.94 13.47
N PRO A 120 -7.01 6.09 14.24
CA PRO A 120 -5.81 5.31 14.03
C PRO A 120 -6.07 3.83 14.31
N GLY A 121 -5.59 2.97 13.43
CA GLY A 121 -5.75 1.53 13.52
C GLY A 121 -4.41 0.80 13.52
N LEU A 122 -4.08 0.14 14.63
CA LEU A 122 -2.98 -0.85 14.65
C LEU A 122 -3.12 -1.89 13.52
N LYS A 123 -4.36 -2.24 13.16
CA LYS A 123 -4.64 -3.14 12.04
C LYS A 123 -4.27 -2.54 10.68
N ASP A 124 -4.37 -1.23 10.49
CA ASP A 124 -3.96 -0.56 9.26
C ASP A 124 -2.44 -0.63 9.10
N VAL A 125 -1.68 -0.29 10.15
CA VAL A 125 -0.21 -0.45 10.15
C VAL A 125 0.21 -1.88 9.82
N LEU A 126 -0.47 -2.90 10.37
CA LEU A 126 -0.15 -4.30 10.08
C LEU A 126 -0.42 -4.67 8.61
N ILE A 127 -1.52 -4.18 8.04
CA ILE A 127 -1.88 -4.45 6.64
C ILE A 127 -0.91 -3.74 5.69
N ASP A 128 -0.57 -2.49 6.00
CA ASP A 128 0.42 -1.71 5.27
C ASP A 128 1.81 -2.37 5.32
N SER A 129 2.21 -2.84 6.51
CA SER A 129 3.47 -3.58 6.70
C SER A 129 3.49 -4.90 5.93
N ALA A 130 2.36 -5.62 5.88
CA ALA A 130 2.23 -6.85 5.10
C ALA A 130 2.34 -6.55 3.59
N GLY A 131 1.67 -5.50 3.11
CA GLY A 131 1.79 -5.02 1.74
C GLY A 131 3.23 -4.72 1.36
N ALA A 132 3.90 -3.89 2.16
CA ALA A 132 5.30 -3.53 1.97
C ALA A 132 6.23 -4.76 1.96
N SER A 133 6.02 -5.70 2.89
CA SER A 133 6.80 -6.95 2.95
C SER A 133 6.67 -7.75 1.66
N VAL A 134 5.44 -7.91 1.16
CA VAL A 134 5.18 -8.61 -0.11
C VAL A 134 5.84 -7.87 -1.26
N GLY A 135 5.72 -6.55 -1.34
CA GLY A 135 6.37 -5.74 -2.38
C GLY A 135 7.88 -5.91 -2.40
N ILE A 136 8.54 -5.84 -1.24
CA ILE A 136 9.99 -6.05 -1.13
C ILE A 136 10.37 -7.46 -1.60
N CYS A 137 9.67 -8.49 -1.13
CA CYS A 137 9.90 -9.88 -1.54
C CYS A 137 9.73 -10.06 -3.05
N THR A 138 8.68 -9.49 -3.64
CA THR A 138 8.43 -9.53 -5.09
C THR A 138 9.61 -8.92 -5.86
N PHE A 139 10.11 -7.75 -5.45
CA PHE A 139 11.30 -7.15 -6.09
C PHE A 139 12.51 -8.10 -6.01
N MET A 140 12.77 -8.67 -4.84
CA MET A 140 13.92 -9.55 -4.63
C MET A 140 13.84 -10.83 -5.48
N ILE A 141 12.66 -11.44 -5.55
CA ILE A 141 12.43 -12.64 -6.37
C ILE A 141 12.67 -12.32 -7.84
N ILE A 142 12.06 -11.25 -8.36
CA ILE A 142 12.23 -10.82 -9.76
C ILE A 142 13.71 -10.56 -10.05
N TYR A 143 14.39 -9.82 -9.18
CA TYR A 143 15.81 -9.52 -9.33
C TYR A 143 16.68 -10.79 -9.35
N TYR A 144 16.41 -11.74 -8.45
CA TYR A 144 17.12 -13.02 -8.40
C TYR A 144 16.91 -13.84 -9.68
N LEU A 145 15.66 -13.92 -10.17
CA LEU A 145 15.33 -14.65 -11.39
C LEU A 145 16.00 -14.03 -12.63
N LEU A 146 15.99 -12.71 -12.75
CA LEU A 146 16.63 -12.00 -13.87
C LEU A 146 18.16 -12.14 -13.84
N LYS A 147 18.78 -12.11 -12.65
CA LYS A 147 20.23 -12.29 -12.53
C LYS A 147 20.66 -13.73 -12.87
N LYS A 148 19.81 -14.73 -12.64
CA LYS A 148 20.10 -16.13 -12.97
C LYS A 148 20.09 -16.40 -14.49
N GLN A 149 19.45 -15.54 -15.27
CA GLN A 149 19.33 -15.68 -16.73
C GLN A 149 20.44 -15.00 -17.54
N ILE A 150 21.30 -14.19 -16.89
CA ILE A 150 22.41 -13.44 -17.50
C ILE A 150 23.72 -14.04 -17.00
#